data_AF-A0A1I7SG36-F1
#
_entry.id   AF-A0A1I7SG36-F1
#
_cell.length_a   1.000
_cell.length_b   1.000
_cell.length_c   1.000
_cell.angle_alpha   90.00
_cell.angle_beta   90.00
_cell.angle_gamma   90.00
#
_symmetry.space_group_name_H-M   'P 1'
#
loop_
_entity.id
_entity.type
_entity.pdbx_description
1 polymer ?
#
loop_
_entity_poly.entity_id
_entity_poly.type
_entity_poly.pdbx_seq_one_letter_code
_entity_poly.pdbx_strand_id
1 'polypeptide(L)'
;MEVKRVIPIVVASVLGVLLLITAVASVITVVKVFGIANSVDENASTTPAGITTTTAPPQPGNDTVNVNDPEVIDKSSARFPEFLAYSQWLGASMNLTREPCTDFFEYVCEGTNEDTIDDTQTRNEQLLLQVMNRQP
;
A
#
# COMPACT_ATOMS: atom_id res chain seq x y z
N MET A 1 -32.75 -39.81 -24.08
CA MET A 1 -33.02 -38.80 -23.03
C MET A 1 -31.69 -38.16 -22.64
N GLU A 2 -31.15 -37.23 -23.43
CA GLU A 2 -29.82 -36.61 -23.16
C GLU A 2 -29.87 -35.08 -23.01
N VAL A 3 -31.05 -34.47 -23.17
CA VAL A 3 -31.22 -33.01 -23.14
C VAL A 3 -31.16 -32.43 -21.71
N LYS A 4 -31.47 -33.24 -20.68
CA LYS A 4 -31.59 -32.74 -19.30
C LYS A 4 -30.27 -32.40 -18.60
N ARG A 5 -29.12 -32.94 -19.05
CA ARG A 5 -27.81 -32.68 -18.43
C ARG A 5 -27.00 -31.56 -19.08
N VAL A 6 -27.33 -31.18 -20.32
CA VAL A 6 -26.59 -30.16 -21.07
C VAL A 6 -26.99 -28.75 -20.62
N ILE A 7 -28.26 -28.53 -20.31
CA ILE A 7 -28.81 -27.23 -19.89
C ILE A 7 -28.10 -26.63 -18.66
N PRO A 8 -27.88 -27.34 -17.53
CA PRO A 8 -27.21 -26.74 -16.37
C PRO A 8 -25.73 -26.41 -16.63
N ILE A 9 -25.06 -27.17 -17.50
CA ILE A 9 -23.64 -26.94 -17.85
C ILE A 9 -23.52 -25.68 -18.73
N VAL A 10 -24.41 -25.54 -19.71
CA VAL A 10 -24.44 -24.35 -20.57
C VAL A 10 -24.81 -23.11 -19.75
N VAL A 11 -25.77 -23.22 -18.82
CA VAL A 11 -26.14 -22.10 -17.94
C VAL A 11 -24.99 -21.71 -17.01
N ALA A 12 -24.29 -22.66 -16.40
CA ALA A 12 -23.12 -22.37 -15.56
C ALA A 12 -21.97 -21.72 -16.36
N SER A 13 -21.74 -22.17 -17.59
CA SER A 13 -20.74 -21.58 -18.48
C SER A 13 -21.10 -20.14 -18.86
N VAL A 14 -22.36 -19.88 -19.22
CA VAL A 14 -22.82 -18.52 -19.58
C VAL A 14 -22.76 -17.58 -18.38
N LEU A 15 -23.16 -18.06 -17.19
CA LEU A 15 -23.09 -17.26 -15.96
C LEU A 15 -21.64 -16.94 -15.56
N GLY A 16 -20.73 -17.92 -15.68
CA GLY A 16 -19.30 -17.73 -15.41
C GLY A 16 -18.65 -16.73 -16.36
N VAL A 17 -18.96 -16.83 -17.66
CA VAL A 17 -18.47 -15.87 -18.67
C VAL A 17 -19.03 -14.47 -18.40
N LEU A 18 -20.31 -14.35 -18.01
CA LEU A 18 -20.92 -13.06 -17.68
C LEU A 18 -20.25 -12.40 -16.46
N LEU A 19 -19.96 -13.17 -15.41
CA LEU A 19 -19.27 -12.67 -14.22
C LEU A 19 -17.83 -12.21 -14.52
N LEU A 20 -17.12 -12.95 -15.37
CA LEU A 20 -15.79 -12.55 -15.84
C LEU A 20 -15.83 -11.22 -16.63
N ILE A 21 -16.80 -11.06 -17.54
CA ILE A 21 -16.96 -9.82 -18.31
C ILE A 21 -17.27 -8.63 -17.38
N THR A 22 -18.14 -8.82 -16.38
CA THR A 22 -18.45 -7.74 -15.42
C THR A 22 -17.26 -7.36 -14.55
N ALA A 23 -16.45 -8.33 -14.14
CA ALA A 23 -15.24 -8.08 -13.36
C ALA A 23 -14.20 -7.28 -14.17
N VAL A 24 -13.96 -7.67 -15.43
CA VAL A 24 -13.02 -6.97 -16.32
C VAL A 24 -13.48 -5.52 -16.59
N ALA A 25 -14.76 -5.30 -16.85
CA ALA A 25 -15.31 -3.96 -17.06
C ALA A 25 -15.12 -3.05 -15.82
N SER A 26 -15.30 -3.59 -14.61
CA SER A 26 -15.07 -2.88 -13.35
C SER A 26 -13.61 -2.44 -13.19
N VAL A 27 -12.64 -3.32 -13.47
CA VAL A 27 -11.21 -2.99 -13.39
C VAL A 27 -10.84 -1.87 -14.38
N ILE A 28 -11.37 -1.91 -15.61
CA ILE A 28 -11.12 -0.86 -16.61
C ILE A 28 -11.64 0.51 -16.14
N THR A 29 -12.81 0.56 -15.50
CA THR A 29 -13.35 1.81 -14.97
C THR A 29 -12.51 2.35 -13.81
N VAL A 30 -12.01 1.48 -12.93
CA VAL A 30 -11.12 1.86 -11.83
C VAL A 30 -9.81 2.43 -12.37
N VAL A 31 -9.16 1.78 -13.33
CA VAL A 31 -7.91 2.28 -13.96
C VAL A 31 -8.07 3.68 -14.57
N LYS A 32 -9.22 3.97 -15.20
CA LYS A 32 -9.51 5.30 -15.78
C LYS A 32 -9.79 6.37 -14.73
N VAL A 33 -10.46 6.03 -13.61
CA VAL A 33 -10.77 6.97 -12.53
C VAL A 33 -9.54 7.27 -11.68
N PHE A 34 -8.68 6.27 -11.44
CA PHE A 34 -7.46 6.41 -10.64
C PHE A 34 -6.22 6.79 -11.46
N GLY A 35 -6.36 7.09 -12.75
CA GLY A 35 -5.32 7.75 -13.54
C GLY A 35 -4.05 6.92 -13.77
N ILE A 36 -4.15 5.58 -13.84
CA ILE A 36 -3.01 4.75 -14.26
C ILE A 36 -2.97 4.78 -15.80
N ALA A 37 -2.38 5.84 -16.35
CA ALA A 37 -2.00 5.88 -17.76
C ALA A 37 -0.84 4.89 -17.95
N ASN A 38 -1.15 3.65 -18.33
CA ASN A 38 -0.16 2.75 -18.92
C ASN A 38 0.20 3.26 -20.32
N SER A 39 1.09 4.24 -20.40
CA SER A 39 1.89 4.48 -21.61
C SER A 39 3.04 3.49 -21.61
N VAL A 40 2.82 2.31 -22.20
CA VAL A 40 3.92 1.49 -22.71
C VAL A 40 4.37 2.16 -24.00
N ASP A 41 5.26 3.15 -23.86
CA ASP A 41 6.10 3.56 -24.97
C ASP A 41 7.24 2.55 -25.07
N GLU A 42 7.15 1.69 -26.08
CA GLU A 42 8.29 1.05 -26.70
C GLU A 42 9.21 2.16 -27.24
N ASN A 43 10.04 2.76 -26.39
CA ASN A 43 11.08 3.66 -26.88
C ASN A 43 12.38 2.87 -27.00
N ALA A 44 12.54 2.34 -28.22
CA ALA A 44 13.82 1.99 -28.78
C ALA A 44 14.88 3.05 -28.42
N SER A 45 16.03 2.56 -27.98
CA SER A 45 17.28 3.30 -27.90
C SER A 45 17.45 4.27 -29.07
N THR A 46 17.25 5.56 -28.82
CA THR A 46 17.78 6.62 -29.65
C THR A 46 18.31 7.72 -28.75
N THR A 47 19.63 7.84 -28.71
CA THR A 47 20.40 8.88 -28.06
C THR A 47 19.94 10.27 -28.48
N PRO A 48 19.50 11.15 -27.56
CA PRO A 48 19.45 12.57 -27.81
C PRO A 48 20.78 13.18 -27.39
N ALA A 49 21.59 13.56 -28.37
CA ALA A 49 22.64 14.53 -28.17
C ALA A 49 22.00 15.86 -27.74
N GLY A 50 22.52 16.46 -26.66
CA GLY A 50 22.25 17.86 -26.32
C GLY A 50 21.21 18.08 -25.22
N ILE A 51 21.55 17.74 -23.98
CA ILE A 51 21.09 18.51 -22.82
C ILE A 51 22.33 19.20 -22.28
N THR A 52 22.46 20.49 -22.57
CA THR A 52 23.47 21.34 -21.95
C THR A 52 23.07 21.55 -20.51
N THR A 53 23.50 20.64 -19.62
CA THR A 53 23.47 20.88 -18.19
C THR A 53 24.51 21.96 -17.90
N THR A 54 24.04 23.19 -17.65
CA THR A 54 24.86 24.23 -17.04
C THR A 54 25.38 23.69 -15.73
N THR A 55 26.63 23.24 -15.75
CA THR A 55 27.37 22.75 -14.60
C THR A 55 27.71 23.98 -13.77
N ALA A 56 26.92 24.25 -12.74
CA ALA A 56 27.37 25.11 -11.66
C ALA A 56 28.67 24.48 -11.08
N PRO A 57 29.72 25.27 -10.82
CA PRO A 57 30.96 24.73 -10.28
C PRO A 57 30.68 23.96 -8.98
N PRO A 58 31.38 22.84 -8.72
CA PRO A 58 31.16 22.04 -7.52
C PRO A 58 31.42 22.91 -6.29
N GLN A 59 30.34 23.19 -5.54
CA GLN A 59 30.46 23.93 -4.29
C GLN A 59 31.17 23.03 -3.27
N PRO A 60 32.32 23.45 -2.73
CA PRO A 60 33.03 22.65 -1.75
C PRO A 60 32.32 22.78 -0.39
N GLY A 61 31.85 21.64 0.14
CA GLY A 61 31.60 21.44 1.56
C GLY A 61 30.24 21.89 2.09
N ASN A 62 29.28 20.96 2.16
CA ASN A 62 28.85 20.36 3.42
C ASN A 62 27.91 19.17 3.17
N ASP A 63 28.36 17.95 3.45
CA ASP A 63 27.52 16.74 3.48
C ASP A 63 26.56 16.71 4.68
N THR A 64 26.11 17.87 5.16
CA THR A 64 25.14 17.96 6.24
C THR A 64 23.77 18.11 5.62
N VAL A 65 23.10 16.97 5.40
CA VAL A 65 21.64 17.01 5.25
C VAL A 65 21.10 17.64 6.54
N ASN A 66 20.28 18.69 6.38
CA ASN A 66 19.75 19.50 7.47
C ASN A 66 18.71 18.71 8.28
N VAL A 67 19.18 17.68 9.00
CA VAL A 67 18.40 16.95 9.99
C VAL A 67 18.64 17.67 11.30
N ASN A 68 17.61 18.33 11.82
CA ASN A 68 17.65 18.80 13.19
C ASN A 68 17.86 17.58 14.10
N ASP A 69 18.70 17.73 15.13
CA ASP A 69 18.80 16.71 16.17
C ASP A 69 17.40 16.41 16.71
N PRO A 70 16.99 15.12 16.78
CA PRO A 70 15.66 14.77 17.23
C PRO A 70 15.50 15.17 18.69
N GLU A 71 14.48 15.97 18.98
CA GLU A 71 14.08 16.28 20.35
C GLU A 71 13.59 14.98 21.02
N VAL A 72 14.26 14.58 22.10
CA VAL A 72 13.89 13.38 22.86
C VAL A 72 12.72 13.74 23.77
N ILE A 73 11.61 13.03 23.62
CA ILE A 73 10.42 13.23 24.46
C ILE A 73 10.72 12.73 25.87
N ASP A 74 10.57 13.60 26.86
CA ASP A 74 10.72 13.24 28.26
C ASP A 74 9.68 12.18 28.68
N LYS A 75 10.11 11.19 29.47
CA LYS A 75 9.25 10.10 29.96
C LYS A 75 8.11 10.57 30.86
N SER A 76 8.24 11.72 31.51
CA SER A 76 7.19 12.35 32.33
C SER A 76 6.19 13.15 31.49
N SER A 77 6.43 13.32 30.19
CA SER A 77 5.49 13.98 29.30
C SER A 77 4.22 13.16 29.16
N ALA A 78 3.07 13.83 29.18
CA ALA A 78 1.78 13.22 28.87
C ALA A 78 1.73 12.58 27.48
N ARG A 79 2.63 12.98 26.56
CA ARG A 79 2.73 12.46 25.19
C ARG A 79 3.59 11.20 25.08
N PHE A 80 4.43 10.92 26.08
CA PHE A 80 5.35 9.80 26.04
C PHE A 80 4.70 8.45 25.72
N PRO A 81 3.56 8.04 26.33
CA PRO A 81 2.98 6.73 26.07
C PRO A 81 2.50 6.58 24.62
N GLU A 82 1.96 7.62 23.98
CA GLU A 82 1.51 7.54 22.59
C GLU A 82 2.69 7.43 21.63
N PHE A 83 3.76 8.20 21.84
CA PHE A 83 4.98 8.11 21.02
C PHE A 83 5.70 6.77 21.20
N LEU A 84 5.72 6.25 22.44
CA LEU A 84 6.26 4.91 22.71
C LEU A 84 5.46 3.83 21.97
N ALA A 85 4.13 3.86 22.10
CA ALA A 85 3.25 2.91 21.42
C ALA A 85 3.42 2.95 19.90
N TYR A 86 3.49 4.15 19.32
CA TYR A 86 3.68 4.32 17.87
C TYR A 86 5.06 3.84 17.41
N SER A 87 6.14 4.17 18.14
CA SER A 87 7.49 3.73 17.77
C SER A 87 7.66 2.21 17.83
N GLN A 88 7.04 1.56 18.82
CA GLN A 88 7.00 0.10 18.90
C GLN A 88 6.23 -0.51 17.74
N TRP A 89 5.06 0.05 17.41
CA TRP A 89 4.27 -0.40 16.28
C TRP A 89 5.03 -0.25 14.95
N LEU A 90 5.64 0.92 14.72
CA LEU A 90 6.43 1.19 13.51
C LEU A 90 7.63 0.24 13.39
N GLY A 91 8.36 0.01 14.48
CA GLY A 91 9.50 -0.91 14.47
C GLY A 91 9.10 -2.34 14.13
N ALA A 92 7.89 -2.74 14.53
CA ALA A 92 7.38 -4.08 14.25
C ALA A 92 6.77 -4.18 12.83
N SER A 93 6.34 -3.06 12.22
CA SER A 93 5.75 -3.06 10.85
C SER A 93 6.80 -3.19 9.77
N MET A 94 8.04 -2.87 10.10
CA MET A 94 9.16 -2.87 9.18
C MET A 94 10.01 -4.14 9.34
N ASN A 95 10.50 -4.67 8.23
CA ASN A 95 11.45 -5.77 8.22
C ASN A 95 12.89 -5.24 8.30
N LEU A 96 13.40 -5.07 9.53
CA LEU A 96 14.75 -4.54 9.77
C LEU A 96 15.90 -5.47 9.32
N THR A 97 15.59 -6.67 8.80
CA THR A 97 16.59 -7.58 8.22
C THR A 97 16.80 -7.36 6.71
N ARG A 98 15.89 -6.62 6.06
CA ARG A 98 16.00 -6.26 4.64
C ARG A 98 16.72 -4.92 4.47
N GLU A 99 17.51 -4.83 3.41
CA GLU A 99 18.24 -3.61 3.09
C GLU A 99 17.31 -2.65 2.32
N PRO A 100 17.06 -1.44 2.83
CA PRO A 100 16.11 -0.51 2.22
C PRO A 100 16.54 -0.02 0.83
N CYS A 101 17.83 -0.10 0.50
CA CYS A 101 18.37 0.29 -0.79
C CYS A 101 18.22 -0.78 -1.86
N THR A 102 18.00 -2.04 -1.47
CA THR A 102 17.82 -3.16 -2.40
C THR A 102 16.35 -3.49 -2.62
N ASP A 103 15.56 -3.50 -1.54
CA ASP A 103 14.12 -3.71 -1.60
C ASP A 103 13.42 -2.93 -0.48
N PHE A 104 13.06 -1.68 -0.82
CA PHE A 104 12.36 -0.79 0.10
C PHE A 104 10.95 -1.30 0.43
N PHE A 105 10.30 -1.99 -0.50
CA PHE A 105 8.95 -2.50 -0.27
C PHE A 105 8.97 -3.59 0.80
N GLU A 106 9.89 -4.54 0.67
CA GLU A 106 10.06 -5.61 1.65
C GLU A 106 10.46 -5.07 3.04
N TYR A 107 11.34 -4.06 3.06
CA TYR A 107 11.77 -3.38 4.28
C TYR A 107 10.61 -2.69 5.03
N VAL A 108 9.65 -2.08 4.33
CA VAL A 108 8.56 -1.30 4.96
C VAL A 108 7.32 -2.14 5.23
N CYS A 109 7.02 -3.12 4.39
CA CYS A 109 5.70 -3.78 4.37
C CYS A 109 5.69 -5.22 4.87
N GLU A 110 6.84 -5.91 4.93
CA GLU A 110 6.90 -7.32 5.34
C GLU A 110 7.35 -7.50 6.81
N GLY A 111 7.13 -6.50 7.66
CA GLY A 111 7.29 -6.66 9.10
C GLY A 111 6.18 -7.52 9.71
N THR A 112 6.40 -8.01 10.93
CA THR A 112 5.58 -9.04 11.60
C THR A 112 4.22 -8.56 12.13
N ASN A 113 3.71 -7.43 11.64
CA ASN A 113 2.53 -6.74 12.19
C ASN A 113 1.19 -7.14 11.58
N GLU A 114 1.14 -8.27 10.91
CA GLU A 114 -0.06 -8.77 10.21
C GLU A 114 -1.30 -8.80 11.13
N ASP A 115 -1.10 -8.95 12.45
CA ASP A 115 -2.17 -9.00 13.45
C ASP A 115 -2.83 -7.63 13.77
N THR A 116 -2.17 -6.48 13.56
CA THR A 116 -2.70 -5.19 14.08
C THR A 116 -3.72 -4.47 13.19
N ILE A 117 -3.73 -4.73 11.89
CA ILE A 117 -4.73 -4.16 10.98
C ILE A 117 -6.09 -4.85 11.20
N ASP A 118 -6.08 -6.17 11.43
CA ASP A 118 -7.29 -6.96 11.72
C ASP A 118 -7.85 -6.67 13.12
N ASP A 119 -6.98 -6.43 14.11
CA ASP A 119 -7.38 -6.06 15.47
C ASP A 119 -8.12 -4.73 15.55
N THR A 120 -7.76 -3.76 14.70
CA THR A 120 -8.42 -2.44 14.68
C THR A 120 -9.83 -2.54 14.09
N GLN A 121 -10.00 -3.34 13.04
CA GLN A 121 -11.30 -3.68 12.45
C GLN A 121 -12.18 -4.38 13.49
N THR A 122 -11.64 -5.41 14.14
CA THR A 122 -12.35 -6.22 15.15
C THR A 122 -12.78 -5.40 16.37
N ARG A 123 -11.92 -4.48 16.86
CA ARG A 123 -12.27 -3.57 17.96
C ARG A 123 -13.41 -2.62 17.61
N ASN A 124 -13.43 -2.09 16.39
CA ASN A 124 -14.49 -1.18 15.95
C ASN A 124 -15.85 -1.89 15.88
N GLU A 125 -15.86 -3.14 15.42
CA GLU A 125 -17.08 -3.98 15.38
C GLU A 125 -17.59 -4.33 16.78
N GLN A 126 -16.69 -4.69 17.71
CA GLN A 126 -17.06 -4.97 19.10
C GLN A 126 -17.62 -3.74 19.81
N LEU A 127 -17.07 -2.55 19.56
CA LEU A 127 -17.61 -1.29 20.09
C LEU A 127 -19.01 -1.00 19.54
N LEU A 128 -19.24 -1.25 18.26
CA LEU A 128 -20.56 -1.07 17.63
C LEU A 128 -21.62 -1.99 18.27
N LEU A 129 -21.26 -3.24 18.53
CA LEU A 129 -22.13 -4.20 19.22
C LEU A 129 -22.43 -3.77 20.66
N GLN A 130 -21.44 -3.27 21.41
CA GLN A 130 -21.66 -2.79 22.78
C GLN A 130 -22.57 -1.57 22.85
N VAL A 131 -22.50 -0.66 21.86
CA VAL A 131 -23.39 0.50 21.76
C VAL A 131 -24.81 0.07 21.41
N MET A 132 -24.98 -0.85 20.46
CA MET A 132 -26.31 -1.36 20.10
C MET A 132 -26.97 -2.16 21.23
N ASN A 133 -26.20 -2.93 22.00
CA ASN A 133 -26.73 -3.75 23.11
C ASN A 133 -27.02 -2.94 24.39
N ARG A 134 -26.67 -1.64 24.42
CA ARG A 134 -27.01 -0.72 25.53
C ARG A 134 -28.24 0.15 25.26
N GLN A 135 -28.87 0.05 24.09
CA GLN A 135 -30.13 0.75 23.85
C GLN A 135 -31.30 -0.06 24.43
N PRO A 136 -32.12 0.54 25.32
CA PRO A 136 -33.27 -0.13 25.94
C PRO A 136 -34.42 -0.36 24.95
#